data_AF-A0A017THK8-F1
#
_entry.id   AF-A0A017THK8-F1
#
_cell.length_a   1.000
_cell.length_b   1.000
_cell.length_c   1.000
_cell.angle_alpha   90.00
_cell.angle_beta   90.00
_cell.angle_gamma   90.00
#
_symmetry.space_group_name_H-M   'P 1'
#
loop_
_entity.id
_entity.type
_entity.pdbx_description
1 polymer ?
#
loop_
_entity_poly.entity_id
_entity_poly.type
_entity_poly.pdbx_seq_one_letter_code
_entity_poly.pdbx_strand_id
1 'polypeptide(L)'
;MPDTDLFYLPGSRARGWTLVAGCVLAGWLAPGVAAADVLPPLTPECPQGSVARKDHTGTYCEPTTCDPDQGCGKEQSCRRVAMCVETERYHPLRAGAGEQLRRIARGPCEADGSCTRPAVCESTPRCVPGASATGWRSKVGCAVAPVGAVDADGCGGLALGGVLALMAAARKRRRQQDAGM
;
A
#
# COMPACT_ATOMS: atom_id res chain seq x y z
N MET A 1 -14.81 18.08 -56.65
CA MET A 1 -13.86 18.37 -57.73
C MET A 1 -12.45 18.32 -57.15
N PRO A 2 -11.53 17.66 -57.84
CA PRO A 2 -10.22 17.23 -57.34
C PRO A 2 -9.14 18.29 -57.64
N ASP A 3 -8.10 18.36 -56.81
CA ASP A 3 -6.81 18.90 -57.23
C ASP A 3 -5.71 17.93 -56.81
N THR A 4 -5.53 16.96 -57.69
CA THR A 4 -4.35 16.10 -57.80
C THR A 4 -3.23 16.91 -58.45
N ASP A 5 -2.30 17.41 -57.64
CA ASP A 5 -1.05 17.94 -58.16
C ASP A 5 -0.09 16.81 -58.50
N LEU A 6 0.05 16.64 -59.81
CA LEU A 6 0.84 15.66 -60.52
C LEU A 6 2.27 16.22 -60.64
N PHE A 7 3.16 15.88 -59.70
CA PHE A 7 4.58 16.26 -59.82
C PHE A 7 5.30 15.32 -60.80
N TYR A 8 5.52 15.86 -61.99
CA TYR A 8 6.37 15.34 -63.06
C TYR A 8 7.84 15.64 -62.73
N LEU A 9 8.66 14.63 -62.47
CA LEU A 9 10.12 14.78 -62.40
C LEU A 9 10.75 14.23 -63.69
N PRO A 10 11.41 15.08 -64.51
CA PRO A 10 12.08 14.63 -65.70
C PRO A 10 13.45 14.02 -65.38
N GLY A 11 13.76 12.95 -66.12
CA GLY A 11 15.03 12.89 -66.83
C GLY A 11 16.26 12.49 -66.03
N SER A 12 16.41 11.18 -65.86
CA SER A 12 17.72 10.54 -65.75
C SER A 12 18.59 10.86 -66.97
N ARG A 13 19.81 11.33 -66.75
CA ARG A 13 20.94 11.05 -67.65
C ARG A 13 22.29 11.31 -66.99
N ALA A 14 22.99 10.20 -66.85
CA ALA A 14 24.39 10.04 -67.23
C ALA A 14 25.46 10.30 -66.17
N ARG A 15 26.30 9.25 -66.06
CA ARG A 15 27.75 9.28 -65.79
C ARG A 15 28.09 9.61 -64.34
N GLY A 16 28.47 8.63 -63.52
CA GLY A 16 29.52 7.67 -63.80
C GLY A 16 30.76 8.12 -63.05
N TRP A 17 31.29 7.22 -62.22
CA TRP A 17 32.58 7.32 -61.54
C TRP A 17 32.66 8.34 -60.38
N THR A 18 32.12 7.96 -59.22
CA THR A 18 32.69 8.34 -57.90
C THR A 18 32.12 7.48 -56.75
N LEU A 19 31.85 6.20 -57.01
CA LEU A 19 31.76 5.22 -55.92
C LEU A 19 33.20 4.77 -55.64
N VAL A 20 33.76 5.15 -54.49
CA VAL A 20 34.75 4.38 -53.68
C VAL A 20 35.43 5.27 -52.60
N ALA A 21 35.44 6.60 -52.70
CA ALA A 21 36.22 7.45 -51.77
C ALA A 21 35.38 8.20 -50.70
N GLY A 22 34.30 7.61 -50.19
CA GLY A 22 33.38 8.30 -49.25
C GLY A 22 32.93 7.50 -48.03
N CYS A 23 33.45 6.28 -47.80
CA CYS A 23 32.98 5.40 -46.72
C CYS A 23 33.97 5.21 -45.56
N VAL A 24 35.17 5.79 -45.60
CA VAL A 24 36.21 5.52 -44.56
C VAL A 24 36.20 6.54 -43.40
N LEU A 25 35.47 7.66 -43.51
CA LEU A 25 35.40 8.70 -42.47
C LEU A 25 34.13 8.69 -41.61
N ALA A 26 33.29 7.65 -41.72
CA ALA A 26 32.07 7.51 -40.91
C ALA A 26 32.18 6.47 -39.76
N GLY A 27 33.37 5.89 -39.54
CA GLY A 27 33.59 4.82 -38.55
C GLY A 27 33.83 5.27 -37.11
N TRP A 28 33.90 6.58 -36.84
CA TRP A 28 34.27 7.13 -35.52
C TRP A 28 33.13 7.87 -34.80
N LEU A 29 31.89 7.72 -35.26
CA LEU A 29 30.71 8.06 -34.46
C LEU A 29 30.15 6.76 -33.89
N ALA A 30 30.91 6.14 -32.97
CA ALA A 30 30.34 5.09 -32.14
C ALA A 30 29.17 5.72 -31.37
N PRO A 31 27.93 5.23 -31.52
CA PRO A 31 26.84 5.68 -30.67
C PRO A 31 27.25 5.31 -29.25
N GLY A 32 27.66 6.31 -28.46
CA GLY A 32 27.86 6.14 -27.04
C GLY A 32 26.56 5.52 -26.53
N VAL A 33 26.65 4.31 -25.99
CA VAL A 33 25.51 3.70 -25.32
C VAL A 33 25.17 4.63 -24.18
N ALA A 34 24.14 5.44 -24.36
CA ALA A 34 23.55 6.19 -23.29
C ALA A 34 22.98 5.13 -22.35
N ALA A 35 23.80 4.69 -21.39
CA ALA A 35 23.33 3.93 -20.25
C ALA A 35 22.43 4.89 -19.49
N ALA A 36 21.14 4.86 -19.82
CA ALA A 36 20.13 5.39 -18.95
C ALA A 36 20.24 4.55 -17.68
N ASP A 37 20.80 5.12 -16.61
CA ASP A 37 20.83 4.49 -15.30
C ASP A 37 19.40 4.01 -15.01
N VAL A 38 19.22 2.69 -15.10
CA VAL A 38 17.97 2.03 -14.75
C VAL A 38 17.91 2.14 -13.24
N LEU A 39 17.40 3.28 -12.77
CA LEU A 39 16.97 3.43 -11.39
C LEU A 39 16.04 2.24 -11.12
N PRO A 40 16.38 1.35 -10.16
CA PRO A 40 15.49 0.26 -9.81
C PRO A 40 14.12 0.86 -9.51
N PRO A 41 13.01 0.20 -9.86
CA PRO A 41 11.69 0.71 -9.56
C PRO A 41 11.59 0.91 -8.03
N LEU A 42 11.72 2.16 -7.56
CA LEU A 42 11.46 2.54 -6.18
C LEU A 42 9.94 2.43 -5.97
N THR A 43 9.41 1.22 -5.86
CA THR A 43 8.15 1.02 -5.18
C THR A 43 8.49 0.99 -3.70
N PRO A 44 8.22 2.06 -2.92
CA PRO A 44 8.41 1.99 -1.49
C PRO A 44 7.57 0.81 -0.97
N GLU A 45 8.17 -0.03 -0.13
CA GLU A 45 7.41 -1.03 0.61
C GLU A 45 6.47 -0.29 1.55
N CYS A 46 5.19 -0.24 1.17
CA CYS A 46 4.19 0.51 1.90
C CYS A 46 3.58 -0.34 3.02
N PRO A 47 3.31 0.26 4.21
CA PRO A 47 2.67 -0.46 5.30
C PRO A 47 1.27 -0.93 4.90
N GLN A 48 0.80 -2.02 5.52
CA GLN A 48 -0.51 -2.58 5.26
C GLN A 48 -1.62 -1.53 5.48
N GLY A 49 -2.56 -1.44 4.53
CA GLY A 49 -3.58 -0.38 4.56
C GLY A 49 -3.17 0.91 3.84
N SER A 50 -2.04 0.91 3.13
CA SER A 50 -1.61 2.00 2.26
C SER A 50 -1.20 1.49 0.88
N VAL A 51 -1.12 2.39 -0.10
CA VAL A 51 -0.72 2.07 -1.48
C VAL A 51 0.40 2.99 -1.93
N ALA A 52 1.36 2.44 -2.67
CA ALA A 52 2.42 3.23 -3.27
C ALA A 52 1.84 4.18 -4.32
N ARG A 53 2.15 5.46 -4.17
CA ARG A 53 1.87 6.52 -5.12
C ARG A 53 3.16 7.14 -5.60
N LYS A 54 3.12 7.68 -6.81
CA LYS A 54 4.22 8.42 -7.42
C LYS A 54 3.66 9.73 -7.96
N ASP A 55 4.29 10.82 -7.56
CA ASP A 55 4.04 12.14 -8.11
C ASP A 55 5.35 12.75 -8.63
N HIS A 56 5.33 14.02 -8.99
CA HIS A 56 6.51 14.74 -9.49
C HIS A 56 7.55 15.06 -8.40
N THR A 57 7.21 14.90 -7.12
CA THR A 57 8.09 15.13 -5.96
C THR A 57 8.72 13.84 -5.43
N GLY A 58 8.17 12.68 -5.78
CA GLY A 58 8.74 11.39 -5.40
C GLY A 58 7.68 10.29 -5.26
N THR A 59 8.08 9.20 -4.62
CA THR A 59 7.18 8.12 -4.24
C THR A 59 6.81 8.23 -2.76
N TYR A 60 5.56 7.93 -2.44
CA TYR A 60 5.03 7.98 -1.07
C TYR A 60 3.95 6.92 -0.87
N CYS A 61 3.66 6.58 0.38
CA CYS A 61 2.61 5.64 0.73
C CYS A 61 1.34 6.39 1.10
N GLU A 62 0.33 6.32 0.24
CA GLU A 62 -0.96 6.95 0.49
C GLU A 62 -1.84 6.04 1.35
N PRO A 63 -2.36 6.53 2.49
CA PRO A 63 -3.30 5.76 3.31
C PRO A 63 -4.58 5.44 2.53
N THR A 64 -4.97 4.16 2.47
CA THR A 64 -6.27 3.79 1.92
C THR A 64 -7.39 4.07 2.93
N THR A 65 -8.59 4.21 2.39
CA THR A 65 -9.85 4.25 3.14
C THR A 65 -10.85 3.34 2.44
N CYS A 66 -11.67 2.63 3.20
CA CYS A 66 -12.75 1.83 2.63
C CYS A 66 -14.06 2.04 3.40
N ASP A 67 -15.15 1.94 2.67
CA ASP A 67 -16.47 1.78 3.26
C ASP A 67 -16.69 0.27 3.48
N PRO A 68 -17.07 -0.17 4.70
CA PRO A 68 -17.33 -1.58 4.98
C PRO A 68 -18.42 -2.18 4.07
N ASP A 69 -19.34 -1.36 3.56
CA ASP A 69 -20.45 -1.81 2.70
C ASP A 69 -20.06 -1.87 1.22
N GLN A 70 -19.13 -1.02 0.78
CA GLN A 70 -18.63 -1.02 -0.61
C GLN A 70 -17.44 -1.97 -0.82
N GLY A 71 -16.77 -2.37 0.27
CA GLY A 71 -15.64 -3.28 0.24
C GLY A 71 -14.37 -2.66 -0.34
N CYS A 72 -13.44 -3.54 -0.74
CA CYS A 72 -12.15 -3.19 -1.34
C CYS A 72 -11.99 -3.87 -2.70
N GLY A 73 -10.88 -3.61 -3.39
CA GLY A 73 -10.54 -4.32 -4.62
C GLY A 73 -10.44 -5.84 -4.43
N LYS A 74 -10.24 -6.57 -5.54
CA LYS A 74 -10.07 -8.03 -5.50
C LYS A 74 -8.98 -8.42 -4.50
N GLU A 75 -9.22 -9.49 -3.74
CA GLU A 75 -8.27 -10.05 -2.74
C GLU A 75 -7.87 -9.07 -1.62
N GLN A 76 -8.73 -8.08 -1.36
CA GLN A 76 -8.61 -7.18 -0.23
C GLN A 76 -9.86 -7.26 0.64
N SER A 77 -9.68 -6.99 1.93
CA SER A 77 -10.77 -6.83 2.87
C SER A 77 -10.68 -5.46 3.52
N CYS A 78 -11.82 -4.83 3.74
CA CYS A 78 -11.90 -3.62 4.54
C CYS A 78 -11.71 -4.03 6.00
N ARG A 79 -10.67 -3.52 6.68
CA ARG A 79 -10.38 -3.78 8.10
C ARG A 79 -10.03 -2.49 8.83
N ARG A 80 -10.37 -2.39 10.12
CA ARG A 80 -9.95 -1.26 10.94
C ARG A 80 -8.47 -1.43 11.29
N VAL A 81 -7.64 -0.48 10.86
CA VAL A 81 -6.19 -0.51 11.05
C VAL A 81 -5.76 0.80 11.71
N ALA A 82 -5.02 0.69 12.81
CA ALA A 82 -4.37 1.81 13.47
C ALA A 82 -3.04 2.11 12.74
N MET A 83 -2.98 3.26 12.07
CA MET A 83 -1.83 3.64 11.25
C MET A 83 -1.40 5.09 11.55
N CYS A 84 -0.09 5.31 11.62
CA CYS A 84 0.51 6.63 11.71
C CYS A 84 0.40 7.34 10.38
N VAL A 85 -0.38 8.42 10.35
CA VAL A 85 -0.57 9.25 9.16
C VAL A 85 -0.02 10.64 9.42
N GLU A 86 0.85 11.08 8.53
CA GLU A 86 1.38 12.44 8.48
C GLU A 86 0.66 13.23 7.39
N THR A 87 0.32 14.49 7.68
CA THR A 87 -0.17 15.42 6.66
C THR A 87 0.94 16.39 6.31
N GLU A 88 1.48 16.26 5.10
CA GLU A 88 2.57 17.08 4.60
C GLU A 88 2.03 18.13 3.63
N ARG A 89 2.52 19.37 3.77
CA ARG A 89 2.35 20.44 2.79
C ARG A 89 3.42 20.30 1.71
N TYR A 90 3.01 20.28 0.45
CA TYR A 90 3.93 20.21 -0.67
C TYR A 90 3.51 21.15 -1.79
N HIS A 91 4.51 21.57 -2.58
CA HIS A 91 4.31 22.42 -3.75
C HIS A 91 4.46 21.55 -5.00
N PRO A 92 3.37 21.13 -5.66
CA PRO A 92 3.45 20.42 -6.93
C PRO A 92 4.23 21.25 -7.96
N LEU A 93 5.07 20.59 -8.77
CA LEU A 93 5.85 21.22 -9.85
C LEU A 93 5.00 21.76 -11.01
N ARG A 94 3.68 21.78 -10.86
CA ARG A 94 2.73 22.28 -11.87
C ARG A 94 2.54 23.78 -11.68
N ALA A 95 2.78 24.56 -12.73
CA ALA A 95 2.57 26.01 -12.73
C ALA A 95 1.14 26.36 -12.26
N GLY A 96 1.04 27.25 -11.26
CA GLY A 96 -0.23 27.75 -10.71
C GLY A 96 -0.98 26.80 -9.78
N ALA A 97 -0.44 25.63 -9.43
CA ALA A 97 -1.17 24.61 -8.65
C ALA A 97 -1.29 24.90 -7.14
N GLY A 98 -0.63 25.95 -6.62
CA GLY A 98 -0.65 26.33 -5.22
C GLY A 98 -0.03 25.29 -4.28
N GLU A 99 -0.05 25.55 -2.98
CA GLU A 99 0.32 24.57 -1.96
C GLU A 99 -0.78 23.51 -1.84
N GLN A 100 -0.39 22.24 -1.76
CA GLN A 100 -1.31 21.12 -1.57
C GLN A 100 -0.98 20.34 -0.31
N LEU A 101 -1.97 19.65 0.23
CA LEU A 101 -1.81 18.72 1.34
C LEU A 101 -1.83 17.30 0.81
N ARG A 102 -0.92 16.46 1.29
CA ARG A 102 -0.96 15.01 1.06
C ARG A 102 -0.87 14.27 2.38
N ARG A 103 -1.49 13.10 2.42
CA ARG A 103 -1.48 12.20 3.57
C ARG A 103 -0.49 11.08 3.30
N ILE A 104 0.42 10.84 4.24
CA ILE A 104 1.50 9.86 4.10
C ILE A 104 1.40 8.87 5.25
N ALA A 105 1.30 7.59 4.91
CA ALA A 105 1.39 6.50 5.85
C ALA A 105 2.86 6.29 6.26
N ARG A 106 3.18 6.46 7.54
CA ARG A 106 4.54 6.27 8.09
C ARG A 106 4.76 4.86 8.64
N GLY A 107 3.68 4.18 9.05
CA GLY A 107 3.75 2.85 9.64
C GLY A 107 2.54 2.54 10.53
N PRO A 108 2.46 1.34 11.13
CA PRO A 108 1.46 1.04 12.16
C PRO A 108 1.65 1.95 13.38
N CYS A 109 0.59 2.15 14.16
CA CYS A 109 0.74 2.82 15.47
C CYS A 109 1.48 1.92 16.46
N GLU A 110 2.13 2.55 17.43
CA GLU A 110 2.70 1.88 18.59
C GLU A 110 1.61 1.27 19.47
N ALA A 111 2.00 0.38 20.41
CA ALA A 111 1.07 -0.33 21.28
C ALA A 111 0.21 0.59 22.17
N ASP A 112 0.73 1.78 22.50
CA ASP A 112 0.04 2.82 23.26
C ASP A 112 -0.84 3.74 22.38
N GLY A 113 -0.90 3.46 21.07
CA GLY A 113 -1.60 4.30 20.10
C GLY A 113 -0.86 5.58 19.74
N SER A 114 0.46 5.65 20.01
CA SER A 114 1.29 6.80 19.64
C SER A 114 1.97 6.60 18.29
N CYS A 115 2.54 7.71 17.78
CA CYS A 115 3.32 7.79 16.56
C CYS A 115 4.47 8.75 16.75
N THR A 116 5.55 8.57 15.98
CA THR A 116 6.62 9.57 15.91
C THR A 116 6.07 10.84 15.25
N ARG A 117 6.21 11.98 15.95
CA ARG A 117 5.79 13.28 15.41
C ARG A 117 6.54 13.58 14.09
N PRO A 118 5.87 14.17 13.10
CA PRO A 118 4.57 14.84 13.18
C PRO A 118 3.36 13.96 12.84
N ALA A 119 3.53 12.64 12.70
CA ALA A 119 2.42 11.73 12.39
C ALA A 119 1.44 11.59 13.57
N VAL A 120 0.18 11.34 13.24
CA VAL A 120 -0.90 11.09 14.20
C VAL A 120 -1.41 9.66 14.01
N CYS A 121 -1.66 8.96 15.11
CA CYS A 121 -2.26 7.63 15.04
C CYS A 121 -3.73 7.73 14.68
N GLU A 122 -4.12 7.15 13.56
CA GLU A 122 -5.51 7.10 13.12
C GLU A 122 -6.00 5.65 12.99
N SER A 123 -7.08 5.32 13.70
CA SER A 123 -7.77 4.03 13.59
C SER A 123 -8.99 4.14 12.67
N THR A 124 -8.77 3.93 11.37
CA THR A 124 -9.80 4.02 10.33
C THR A 124 -9.94 2.71 9.56
N PRO A 125 -11.08 2.45 8.89
CA PRO A 125 -11.21 1.32 7.98
C PRO A 125 -10.33 1.51 6.73
N ARG A 126 -9.50 0.52 6.43
CA ARG A 126 -8.52 0.52 5.33
C ARG A 126 -8.57 -0.79 4.55
N CYS A 127 -8.19 -0.73 3.28
CA CYS A 127 -8.07 -1.92 2.46
C CYS A 127 -6.77 -2.65 2.76
N VAL A 128 -6.88 -3.88 3.23
CA VAL A 128 -5.72 -4.73 3.53
C VAL A 128 -5.76 -6.00 2.70
N PRO A 129 -4.60 -6.49 2.20
CA PRO A 129 -4.51 -7.78 1.54
C PRO A 129 -5.03 -8.90 2.45
N GLY A 130 -5.87 -9.77 1.89
CA GLY A 130 -6.46 -10.91 2.60
C GLY A 130 -7.53 -11.58 1.75
N ALA A 131 -7.77 -12.87 1.96
CA ALA A 131 -8.75 -13.65 1.20
C ALA A 131 -10.09 -12.90 1.09
N SER A 132 -10.64 -12.88 -0.14
CA SER A 132 -11.82 -12.14 -0.60
C SER A 132 -12.89 -11.95 0.48
N ALA A 133 -13.42 -10.73 0.56
CA ALA A 133 -14.39 -10.28 1.56
C ALA A 133 -15.64 -11.18 1.63
N THR A 134 -15.60 -12.22 2.47
CA THR A 134 -16.81 -12.82 3.05
C THR A 134 -17.12 -12.08 4.34
N GLY A 135 -18.02 -11.10 4.25
CA GLY A 135 -18.83 -10.55 5.35
C GLY A 135 -18.11 -10.19 6.65
N TRP A 136 -17.99 -8.90 6.94
CA TRP A 136 -17.64 -8.39 8.26
C TRP A 136 -18.68 -8.86 9.29
N ARG A 137 -18.44 -9.99 9.97
CA ARG A 137 -19.10 -10.27 11.25
C ARG A 137 -18.19 -9.75 12.35
N SER A 138 -18.50 -8.53 12.81
CA SER A 138 -18.00 -7.99 14.08
C SER A 138 -18.21 -9.03 15.18
N LYS A 139 -17.17 -9.77 15.56
CA LYS A 139 -17.05 -10.23 16.94
C LYS A 139 -16.23 -9.17 17.66
N VAL A 140 -16.95 -8.33 18.41
CA VAL A 140 -16.37 -7.55 19.51
C VAL A 140 -15.57 -8.54 20.36
N GLY A 141 -14.27 -8.36 20.39
CA GLY A 141 -13.34 -9.24 21.07
C GLY A 141 -11.95 -8.65 21.01
N CYS A 142 -11.69 -7.66 21.86
CA CYS A 142 -10.34 -7.28 22.22
C CYS A 142 -9.61 -8.53 22.73
N ALA A 143 -8.62 -9.02 22.00
CA ALA A 143 -7.57 -9.87 22.56
C ALA A 143 -6.31 -9.69 21.72
N VAL A 144 -5.35 -9.00 22.33
CA VAL A 144 -3.95 -9.00 21.94
C VAL A 144 -3.49 -10.46 21.93
N ALA A 145 -3.11 -11.00 20.77
CA ALA A 145 -2.40 -12.26 20.70
C ALA A 145 -0.90 -11.95 20.71
N PRO A 146 -0.13 -12.40 21.72
CA PRO A 146 1.32 -12.36 21.64
C PRO A 146 1.79 -13.32 20.54
N VAL A 147 2.77 -12.86 19.77
CA VAL A 147 3.56 -13.68 18.85
C VAL A 147 4.23 -14.80 19.61
N GLY A 148 3.84 -16.05 19.33
CA GLY A 148 4.52 -17.25 19.83
C GLY A 148 3.59 -18.37 20.28
N ALA A 149 2.96 -19.06 19.32
CA ALA A 149 2.53 -20.44 19.51
C ALA A 149 2.51 -21.12 18.13
N VAL A 150 3.56 -21.88 17.87
CA VAL A 150 3.53 -23.01 16.94
C VAL A 150 2.59 -24.08 17.50
N ASP A 151 2.22 -25.03 16.63
CA ASP A 151 1.39 -26.23 16.82
C ASP A 151 0.02 -26.10 16.14
N ALA A 152 -0.10 -26.62 14.91
CA ALA A 152 -0.30 -28.02 14.54
C ALA A 152 -1.77 -28.44 14.67
N ASP A 153 -2.26 -29.01 13.57
CA ASP A 153 -3.50 -29.79 13.38
C ASP A 153 -4.44 -29.94 14.59
N GLY A 154 -5.70 -29.49 14.42
CA GLY A 154 -6.72 -29.83 15.39
C GLY A 154 -8.09 -29.23 15.11
N CYS A 155 -8.87 -29.88 14.25
CA CYS A 155 -10.32 -29.80 14.31
C CYS A 155 -10.83 -30.20 15.71
N GLY A 156 -11.77 -29.46 16.27
CA GLY A 156 -12.76 -30.04 17.20
C GLY A 156 -13.06 -29.24 18.45
N GLY A 157 -14.33 -28.80 18.55
CA GLY A 157 -15.14 -29.11 19.73
C GLY A 157 -15.05 -28.19 20.96
N LEU A 158 -16.21 -27.59 21.27
CA LEU A 158 -16.84 -27.53 22.61
C LEU A 158 -16.07 -26.83 23.76
N ALA A 159 -16.66 -25.78 24.33
CA ALA A 159 -17.23 -25.85 25.69
C ALA A 159 -17.85 -24.51 26.13
N LEU A 160 -19.18 -24.48 26.17
CA LEU A 160 -19.96 -23.64 27.08
C LEU A 160 -19.66 -24.09 28.51
N GLY A 161 -18.96 -23.30 29.31
CA GLY A 161 -18.63 -23.72 30.68
C GLY A 161 -17.96 -22.63 31.52
N GLY A 162 -18.66 -21.53 31.80
CA GLY A 162 -18.05 -20.40 32.53
C GLY A 162 -18.96 -19.60 33.46
N VAL A 163 -20.16 -20.07 33.80
CA VAL A 163 -21.10 -19.29 34.64
C VAL A 163 -21.40 -19.95 36.01
N LEU A 164 -20.95 -21.19 36.27
CA LEU A 164 -21.26 -21.89 37.53
C LEU A 164 -20.17 -21.82 38.63
N ALA A 165 -19.02 -21.18 38.39
CA ALA A 165 -17.93 -21.14 39.37
C ALA A 165 -18.08 -20.02 40.44
N LEU A 166 -18.93 -19.02 40.23
CA LEU A 166 -19.06 -17.87 41.15
C LEU A 166 -20.01 -18.10 42.35
N MET A 167 -20.87 -19.12 42.31
CA MET A 167 -21.79 -19.42 43.42
C MET A 167 -21.23 -20.41 44.46
N ALA A 168 -20.13 -21.11 44.16
CA ALA A 168 -19.52 -22.06 45.10
C ALA A 168 -18.57 -21.40 46.12
N ALA A 169 -17.93 -20.28 45.76
CA ALA A 169 -17.01 -19.56 46.65
C ALA A 169 -17.73 -18.69 47.70
N ALA A 170 -18.97 -18.25 47.44
CA ALA A 170 -19.73 -17.40 48.36
C ALA A 170 -20.34 -18.17 49.56
N ARG A 171 -20.60 -19.48 49.44
CA ARG A 171 -21.14 -20.30 50.54
C ARG A 171 -20.10 -20.67 51.60
N LYS A 172 -18.81 -20.74 51.24
CA LYS A 172 -17.76 -21.17 52.18
C LYS A 172 -17.43 -20.10 53.22
N ARG A 173 -17.58 -18.81 52.91
CA ARG A 173 -17.28 -17.71 53.85
C ARG A 173 -18.31 -17.56 54.96
N ARG A 174 -19.59 -17.87 54.73
CA ARG A 174 -20.62 -17.76 55.78
C ARG A 174 -20.44 -18.80 56.89
N ARG A 175 -19.93 -20.00 56.59
CA ARG A 175 -19.72 -21.04 57.61
C ARG A 175 -18.56 -20.78 58.58
N GLN A 176 -17.66 -19.85 58.29
CA GLN A 176 -16.56 -19.53 59.22
C GLN A 176 -16.90 -18.41 60.20
N GLN A 177 -18.02 -17.69 60.01
CA GLN A 177 -18.45 -16.66 60.95
C GLN A 177 -19.28 -17.23 62.12
N ASP A 178 -19.87 -18.42 61.95
CA ASP A 178 -20.72 -19.05 62.98
C ASP A 178 -19.95 -20.00 63.93
N ALA A 179 -18.63 -20.13 63.79
CA ALA A 179 -17.80 -21.05 64.58
C ALA A 179 -16.76 -20.32 65.47
N GLY A 180 -16.90 -19.00 65.64
CA GLY A 180 -15.97 -18.13 66.37
C GLY A 180 -16.60 -17.37 67.54
N MET A 181 -17.64 -17.91 68.16
CA MET A 181 -18.18 -17.47 69.45
C MET A 181 -18.06 -18.60 70.47
#